data_AF-A0A532TTH4-F1
#
_entry.id   AF-A0A532TTH4-F1
#
_cell.length_a   1.000
_cell.length_b   1.000
_cell.length_c   1.000
_cell.angle_alpha   90.00
_cell.angle_beta   90.00
_cell.angle_gamma   90.00
#
_symmetry.space_group_name_H-M   'P 1'
#
loop_
_entity.id
_entity.type
_entity.pdbx_description
1 polymer ?
#
loop_
_entity_poly.entity_id
_entity_poly.type
_entity_poly.pdbx_seq_one_letter_code
_entity_poly.pdbx_strand_id
1 'polypeptide(L)'
;MNLNVVKNMIFKEIEFPLTGPLGQPLLIIEWIIFFLYLELAIIFWVRVIRKEKALKNLQEKAYIFLFLGNSFMWMLILIGEFYVDNVHVRLLLSDLGYLVQMTGALFFIFYIEKYKIFIQKKLFTFIFTSMVIIFVFISFLAVEYTIVMSFTFWPVFSLFFIFYIKKLNSDFYKQKGLKSFNSDILKFILGFFLLVLGFGLTTTLMINLFGLGIRLLGDIFQIIGIILFGLFFISVPSFSEIDWQKRIDNVLIMHKSGRLIYKKFFRTENIRANESLIAGVMTSLEMMLERVTHET
;
A
#
# COMPACT_ATOMS: atom_id res chain seq x y z
N MET A 1 18.70 31.52 38.46
CA MET A 1 17.61 31.30 37.49
C MET A 1 17.03 29.92 37.77
N ASN A 2 15.77 29.84 38.16
CA ASN A 2 15.17 28.65 38.75
C ASN A 2 15.00 27.57 37.67
N LEU A 3 15.64 26.40 37.82
CA LEU A 3 15.60 25.31 36.83
C LEU A 3 14.17 24.88 36.47
N ASN A 4 13.24 24.98 37.42
CA ASN A 4 11.82 24.71 37.19
C ASN A 4 11.13 25.75 36.30
N VAL A 5 11.58 27.01 36.29
CA VAL A 5 11.05 28.05 35.39
C VAL A 5 11.55 27.84 33.97
N VAL A 6 12.81 27.40 33.80
CA VAL A 6 13.36 27.03 32.49
C VAL A 6 12.69 25.75 31.95
N LYS A 7 12.43 24.76 32.82
CA LYS A 7 11.72 23.53 32.45
C LYS A 7 10.27 23.79 32.04
N ASN A 8 9.57 24.68 32.74
CA ASN A 8 8.19 25.10 32.39
C ASN A 8 8.13 26.07 31.20
N MET A 9 9.21 26.80 30.89
CA MET A 9 9.29 27.61 29.65
C MET A 9 9.59 26.77 28.41
N ILE A 10 10.34 25.67 28.54
CA ILE A 10 10.75 24.83 27.40
C ILE A 10 9.68 23.77 27.08
N PHE A 11 8.91 23.31 28.06
CA PHE A 11 7.87 22.31 27.87
C PHE A 11 6.51 22.89 28.28
N LYS A 12 5.80 23.48 27.33
CA LYS A 12 4.40 23.84 27.52
C LYS A 12 3.60 22.53 27.45
N GLU A 13 3.02 22.10 28.56
CA GLU A 13 2.16 20.91 28.58
C GLU A 13 0.99 21.13 27.61
N ILE A 14 0.87 20.24 26.62
CA ILE A 14 -0.23 20.29 25.65
C ILE A 14 -1.49 19.85 26.39
N GLU A 15 -2.47 20.75 26.45
CA GLU A 15 -3.79 20.43 26.96
C GLU A 15 -4.53 19.57 25.93
N PHE A 16 -5.04 18.43 26.40
CA PHE A 16 -5.94 17.57 25.64
C PHE A 16 -7.34 17.68 26.23
N PRO A 17 -8.39 17.73 25.40
CA PRO A 17 -8.41 17.60 23.94
C PRO A 17 -7.77 18.83 23.28
N LEU A 18 -7.25 18.65 22.06
CA LEU A 18 -6.55 19.72 21.34
C LEU A 18 -7.49 20.90 21.07
N THR A 19 -7.40 21.92 21.92
CA THR A 19 -8.18 23.14 21.85
C THR A 19 -7.27 24.35 21.60
N GLY A 20 -7.84 25.43 21.07
CA GLY A 20 -7.11 26.67 20.76
C GLY A 20 -7.16 27.07 19.28
N PRO A 21 -6.39 28.11 18.88
CA PRO A 21 -6.54 28.74 17.56
C PRO A 21 -6.29 27.80 16.37
N LEU A 22 -5.46 26.77 16.56
CA LEU A 22 -5.14 25.77 15.54
C LEU A 22 -5.93 24.46 15.69
N GLY A 23 -6.73 24.30 16.75
CA GLY A 23 -7.46 23.05 17.00
C GLY A 23 -8.42 22.69 15.86
N GLN A 24 -9.26 23.64 15.44
CA GLN A 24 -10.22 23.39 14.34
C GLN A 24 -9.53 23.18 12.98
N PRO A 25 -8.52 23.97 12.56
CA PRO A 25 -7.73 23.67 11.37
C PRO A 25 -7.09 22.28 11.37
N LEU A 26 -6.47 21.86 12.48
CA LEU A 26 -5.83 20.55 12.61
C LEU A 26 -6.86 19.42 12.50
N LEU A 27 -8.01 19.56 13.16
CA LEU A 27 -9.10 18.60 13.08
C LEU A 27 -9.56 18.37 11.63
N ILE A 28 -9.75 19.45 10.86
CA ILE A 28 -10.14 19.37 9.45
C ILE A 28 -9.08 18.62 8.63
N ILE A 29 -7.82 18.93 8.86
CA ILE A 29 -6.70 18.33 8.13
C ILE A 29 -6.53 16.84 8.44
N GLU A 30 -6.72 16.43 9.70
CA GLU A 30 -6.67 15.02 10.06
C GLU A 30 -7.85 14.21 9.48
N TRP A 31 -9.04 14.82 9.39
CA TRP A 31 -10.13 14.22 8.63
C TRP A 31 -9.77 14.06 7.14
N ILE A 32 -9.09 15.04 6.54
CA ILE A 32 -8.60 14.92 5.15
C ILE A 32 -7.63 13.72 5.04
N ILE A 33 -6.69 13.58 5.96
CA ILE A 33 -5.76 12.44 5.98
C ILE A 33 -6.52 11.11 6.07
N PHE A 34 -7.48 11.00 6.99
CA PHE A 34 -8.36 9.83 7.13
C PHE A 34 -9.07 9.49 5.82
N PHE A 35 -9.71 10.48 5.20
CA PHE A 35 -10.47 10.29 3.96
C PHE A 35 -9.58 9.96 2.76
N LEU A 36 -8.38 10.52 2.66
CA LEU A 36 -7.44 10.18 1.59
C LEU A 36 -7.01 8.71 1.66
N TYR A 37 -6.69 8.21 2.85
CA TYR A 37 -6.40 6.78 3.03
C TYR A 37 -7.61 5.90 2.69
N LEU A 38 -8.81 6.30 3.13
CA LEU A 38 -10.04 5.57 2.84
C LEU A 38 -10.35 5.54 1.33
N GLU A 39 -10.19 6.67 0.65
CA GLU A 39 -10.41 6.80 -0.79
C GLU A 39 -9.46 5.88 -1.56
N LEU A 40 -8.16 5.86 -1.22
CA LEU A 40 -7.21 4.93 -1.82
C LEU A 40 -7.63 3.46 -1.61
N ALA A 41 -8.07 3.10 -0.41
CA ALA A 41 -8.57 1.75 -0.15
C ALA A 41 -9.81 1.41 -1.02
N ILE A 42 -10.75 2.34 -1.16
CA ILE A 42 -11.95 2.19 -2.01
C ILE A 42 -11.57 2.06 -3.49
N ILE A 43 -10.62 2.86 -3.99
CA ILE A 43 -10.15 2.78 -5.38
C ILE A 43 -9.65 1.36 -5.69
N PHE A 44 -8.82 0.78 -4.81
CA PHE A 44 -8.33 -0.59 -5.01
C PHE A 44 -9.43 -1.63 -4.83
N TRP A 45 -10.36 -1.43 -3.89
CA TRP A 45 -11.52 -2.29 -3.71
C TRP A 45 -12.39 -2.37 -4.98
N VAL A 46 -12.70 -1.22 -5.58
CA VAL A 46 -13.46 -1.13 -6.84
C VAL A 46 -12.71 -1.82 -7.98
N ARG A 47 -11.38 -1.67 -8.08
CA ARG A 47 -10.55 -2.39 -9.06
C ARG A 47 -10.64 -3.91 -8.91
N VAL A 48 -10.59 -4.41 -7.68
CA VAL A 48 -10.67 -5.85 -7.38
C VAL A 48 -12.05 -6.43 -7.73
N ILE A 49 -13.13 -5.69 -7.49
CA ILE A 49 -14.50 -6.16 -7.79
C ILE A 49 -14.75 -6.19 -9.29
N ARG A 50 -14.30 -5.16 -10.03
CA ARG A 50 -14.54 -5.04 -11.47
C ARG A 50 -13.73 -6.03 -12.33
N LYS A 51 -12.66 -6.62 -11.80
CA LYS A 51 -11.85 -7.62 -12.51
C LYS A 51 -12.51 -9.00 -12.53
N GLU A 52 -12.48 -9.65 -13.69
CA GLU A 52 -12.89 -11.06 -13.83
C GLU A 52 -12.13 -11.97 -12.86
N LYS A 53 -12.78 -13.03 -12.36
CA LYS A 53 -12.23 -13.92 -11.32
C LYS A 53 -10.83 -14.46 -11.66
N ALA A 54 -10.55 -14.76 -12.94
CA ALA A 54 -9.26 -15.26 -13.41
C ALA A 54 -8.11 -14.22 -13.37
N LEU A 55 -8.46 -12.94 -13.36
CA LEU A 55 -7.54 -11.79 -13.37
C LEU A 55 -7.43 -11.10 -12.00
N LYS A 56 -8.15 -11.59 -10.98
CA LYS A 56 -8.07 -11.03 -9.62
C LYS A 56 -6.68 -11.23 -9.04
N ASN A 57 -5.98 -10.11 -8.83
CA ASN A 57 -4.63 -10.11 -8.30
C ASN A 57 -4.63 -9.96 -6.76
N LEU A 58 -3.84 -10.79 -6.07
CA LEU A 58 -3.63 -10.71 -4.63
C LEU A 58 -2.95 -9.39 -4.21
N GLN A 59 -2.20 -8.76 -5.11
CA GLN A 59 -1.51 -7.50 -4.87
C GLN A 59 -2.48 -6.34 -4.60
N GLU A 60 -3.54 -6.19 -5.39
CA GLU A 60 -4.53 -5.13 -5.16
C GLU A 60 -5.29 -5.37 -3.85
N LYS A 61 -5.57 -6.64 -3.51
CA LYS A 61 -6.13 -6.98 -2.20
C LYS A 61 -5.19 -6.56 -1.07
N ALA A 62 -3.89 -6.78 -1.22
CA ALA A 62 -2.89 -6.36 -0.25
C ALA A 62 -2.95 -4.83 -0.02
N TYR A 63 -3.04 -4.05 -1.10
CA TYR A 63 -3.07 -2.59 -1.02
C TYR A 63 -4.29 -2.08 -0.25
N ILE A 64 -5.44 -2.74 -0.41
CA ILE A 64 -6.65 -2.41 0.37
C ILE A 64 -6.34 -2.50 1.86
N PHE A 65 -5.74 -3.60 2.35
CA PHE A 65 -5.42 -3.75 3.77
C PHE A 65 -4.42 -2.71 4.27
N LEU A 66 -3.44 -2.33 3.44
CA LEU A 66 -2.49 -1.28 3.78
C LEU A 66 -3.20 0.07 4.00
N PHE A 67 -3.99 0.52 3.03
CA PHE A 67 -4.64 1.84 3.10
C PHE A 67 -5.78 1.86 4.12
N LEU A 68 -6.55 0.78 4.23
CA LEU A 68 -7.64 0.64 5.20
C LEU A 68 -7.09 0.62 6.64
N GLY A 69 -6.00 -0.09 6.90
CA GLY A 69 -5.36 -0.12 8.22
C GLY A 69 -4.87 1.26 8.66
N ASN A 70 -4.26 2.03 7.74
CA ASN A 70 -3.84 3.41 8.02
C ASN A 70 -5.04 4.35 8.22
N SER A 71 -6.11 4.20 7.44
CA SER A 71 -7.34 4.99 7.61
C SER A 71 -7.94 4.78 9.01
N PHE A 72 -8.16 3.54 9.43
CA PHE A 72 -8.73 3.27 10.76
C PHE A 72 -7.81 3.67 11.90
N MET A 73 -6.48 3.53 11.75
CA MET A 73 -5.53 4.07 12.72
C MET A 73 -5.73 5.58 12.92
N TRP A 74 -5.76 6.34 11.83
CA TRP A 74 -5.96 7.79 11.88
C TRP A 74 -7.29 8.18 12.52
N MET A 75 -8.36 7.45 12.21
CA MET A 75 -9.66 7.67 12.86
C MET A 75 -9.58 7.52 14.38
N LEU A 76 -8.90 6.48 14.89
CA LEU A 76 -8.77 6.24 16.32
C LEU A 76 -7.89 7.29 17.02
N ILE A 77 -6.78 7.70 16.37
CA ILE A 77 -5.90 8.75 16.87
C ILE A 77 -6.65 10.10 16.94
N LEU A 78 -7.37 10.46 15.86
CA LEU A 78 -8.18 11.68 15.80
C LEU A 78 -9.22 11.72 16.92
N ILE A 79 -9.95 10.61 17.15
CA ILE A 79 -10.90 10.52 18.26
C ILE A 79 -10.18 10.73 19.60
N GLY A 80 -9.04 10.07 19.80
CA GLY A 80 -8.26 10.17 21.03
C GLY A 80 -7.73 11.58 21.31
N GLU A 81 -7.31 12.32 20.30
CA GLU A 81 -6.66 13.62 20.48
C GLU A 81 -7.63 14.81 20.52
N PHE A 82 -8.77 14.75 19.82
CA PHE A 82 -9.73 15.86 19.74
C PHE A 82 -10.98 15.71 20.60
N TYR A 83 -11.30 14.48 21.05
CA TYR A 83 -12.57 14.21 21.74
C TYR A 83 -12.41 13.56 23.12
N VAL A 84 -11.18 13.24 23.54
CA VAL A 84 -10.94 12.50 24.78
C VAL A 84 -9.97 13.24 25.71
N ASP A 85 -10.52 13.71 26.83
CA ASP A 85 -9.79 14.40 27.89
C ASP A 85 -8.94 13.41 28.70
N ASN A 86 -9.48 12.21 28.96
CA ASN A 86 -8.85 11.20 29.80
C ASN A 86 -7.60 10.59 29.14
N VAL A 87 -6.43 10.77 29.78
CA VAL A 87 -5.13 10.29 29.30
C VAL A 87 -5.11 8.78 29.04
N HIS A 88 -5.69 7.97 29.92
CA HIS A 88 -5.67 6.51 29.78
C HIS A 88 -6.52 6.03 28.59
N VAL A 89 -7.68 6.66 28.37
CA VAL A 89 -8.54 6.35 27.23
C VAL A 89 -7.88 6.78 25.92
N ARG A 90 -7.19 7.93 25.92
CA ARG A 90 -6.43 8.39 24.75
C ARG A 90 -5.29 7.44 24.39
N LEU A 91 -4.50 7.01 25.38
CA LEU A 91 -3.43 6.02 25.18
C LEU A 91 -4.00 4.70 24.62
N LEU A 92 -5.11 4.21 25.17
CA LEU A 92 -5.79 3.01 24.67
C LEU A 92 -6.24 3.16 23.21
N LEU A 93 -6.79 4.33 22.83
CA LEU A 93 -7.21 4.60 21.45
C LEU A 93 -6.01 4.66 20.50
N SER A 94 -4.90 5.29 20.92
CA SER A 94 -3.65 5.29 20.15
C SER A 94 -3.10 3.88 19.96
N ASP A 95 -3.11 3.05 21.01
CA ASP A 95 -2.67 1.65 20.96
C ASP A 95 -3.51 0.80 20.02
N LEU A 96 -4.83 0.93 20.11
CA LEU A 96 -5.75 0.28 19.18
C LEU A 96 -5.51 0.76 17.75
N GLY A 97 -5.25 2.05 17.57
CA GLY A 97 -4.85 2.63 16.29
C GLY A 97 -3.61 1.95 15.71
N TYR A 98 -2.52 1.90 16.47
CA TYR A 98 -1.28 1.25 16.05
C TYR A 98 -1.46 -0.23 15.78
N LEU A 99 -2.24 -0.94 16.61
CA LEU A 99 -2.56 -2.35 16.39
C LEU A 99 -3.31 -2.55 15.05
N VAL A 100 -4.30 -1.71 14.75
CA VAL A 100 -5.02 -1.74 13.48
C VAL A 100 -4.10 -1.46 12.29
N GLN A 101 -3.17 -0.51 12.41
CA GLN A 101 -2.17 -0.25 11.39
C GLN A 101 -1.25 -1.46 11.17
N MET A 102 -0.71 -2.02 12.25
CA MET A 102 0.21 -3.17 12.19
C MET A 102 -0.48 -4.41 11.62
N THR A 103 -1.75 -4.65 11.96
CA THR A 103 -2.53 -5.76 11.39
C THR A 103 -2.85 -5.54 9.91
N GLY A 104 -3.22 -4.31 9.49
CA GLY A 104 -3.40 -3.97 8.08
C GLY A 104 -2.13 -4.20 7.25
N ALA A 105 -0.98 -3.77 7.77
CA ALA A 105 0.32 -3.99 7.16
C ALA A 105 0.75 -5.47 7.16
N LEU A 106 0.43 -6.25 8.20
CA LEU A 106 0.64 -7.69 8.24
C LEU A 106 -0.15 -8.38 7.11
N PHE A 107 -1.43 -8.04 6.92
CA PHE A 107 -2.22 -8.58 5.82
C PHE A 107 -1.64 -8.17 4.47
N PHE A 108 -1.24 -6.91 4.31
CA PHE A 108 -0.55 -6.45 3.10
C PHE A 108 0.67 -7.32 2.79
N ILE A 109 1.59 -7.51 3.74
CA ILE A 109 2.78 -8.34 3.57
C ILE A 109 2.42 -9.79 3.28
N PHE A 110 1.46 -10.36 4.01
CA PHE A 110 1.01 -11.73 3.83
C PHE A 110 0.51 -11.98 2.41
N TYR A 111 -0.33 -11.09 1.86
CA TYR A 111 -0.84 -11.22 0.50
C TYR A 111 0.25 -11.06 -0.56
N ILE A 112 1.19 -10.14 -0.34
CA ILE A 112 2.32 -9.93 -1.25
C ILE A 112 3.29 -11.12 -1.23
N GLU A 113 3.67 -11.64 -0.06
CA GLU A 113 4.54 -12.81 0.07
C GLU A 113 3.87 -14.12 -0.38
N LYS A 114 2.53 -14.22 -0.26
CA LYS A 114 1.77 -15.34 -0.84
C LYS A 114 1.85 -15.34 -2.36
N TYR A 115 1.88 -14.15 -2.98
CA TYR A 115 2.00 -14.03 -4.43
C TYR A 115 3.45 -14.23 -4.91
N LYS A 116 4.44 -13.65 -4.20
CA LYS A 116 5.83 -13.68 -4.60
C LYS A 116 6.78 -13.95 -3.44
N ILE A 117 7.72 -14.87 -3.65
CA ILE A 117 8.81 -15.11 -2.70
C ILE A 117 9.89 -14.06 -2.95
N PHE A 118 10.28 -13.32 -1.91
CA PHE A 118 11.36 -12.31 -1.98
C PHE A 118 12.71 -12.90 -1.61
N ILE A 119 12.84 -13.37 -0.36
CA ILE A 119 14.08 -13.96 0.19
C ILE A 119 13.82 -15.42 0.55
N GLN A 120 12.90 -15.63 1.49
CA GLN A 120 12.38 -16.93 1.90
C GLN A 120 10.86 -16.89 1.95
N LYS A 121 10.21 -18.05 1.90
CA LYS A 121 8.75 -18.14 1.91
C LYS A 121 8.22 -17.65 3.27
N LYS A 122 7.44 -16.56 3.25
CA LYS A 122 6.75 -15.97 4.42
C LYS A 122 7.68 -15.39 5.52
N LEU A 123 8.90 -14.98 5.17
CA LEU A 123 9.85 -14.45 6.15
C LEU A 123 9.33 -13.16 6.81
N PHE A 124 8.90 -12.19 6.01
CA PHE A 124 8.42 -10.90 6.52
C PHE A 124 7.09 -11.07 7.25
N THR A 125 6.21 -11.94 6.76
CA THR A 125 4.96 -12.31 7.44
C THR A 125 5.26 -12.85 8.84
N PHE A 126 6.24 -13.75 8.97
CA PHE A 126 6.62 -14.31 10.27
C PHE A 126 7.14 -13.23 11.22
N ILE A 127 8.06 -12.38 10.75
CA ILE A 127 8.61 -11.27 11.54
C ILE A 127 7.49 -10.33 12.01
N PHE A 128 6.60 -9.92 11.10
CA PHE A 128 5.48 -9.02 11.43
C PHE A 128 4.47 -9.66 12.37
N THR A 129 4.19 -10.96 12.21
CA THR A 129 3.30 -11.69 13.12
C THR A 129 3.88 -11.69 14.53
N SER A 130 5.18 -11.98 14.67
CA SER A 130 5.87 -11.93 15.96
C SER A 130 5.83 -10.53 16.56
N MET A 131 6.04 -9.47 15.77
CA MET A 131 5.95 -8.09 16.25
C MET A 131 4.54 -7.71 16.72
N VAL A 132 3.49 -8.14 15.99
CA VAL A 132 2.09 -7.92 16.40
C VAL A 132 1.78 -8.66 17.71
N ILE A 133 2.22 -9.91 17.86
CA ILE A 133 2.03 -10.67 19.11
C ILE A 133 2.75 -10.00 20.28
N ILE A 134 4.00 -9.57 20.08
CA ILE A 134 4.79 -8.85 21.08
C ILE A 134 4.09 -7.52 21.43
N PHE A 135 3.58 -6.80 20.44
CA PHE A 135 2.84 -5.54 20.67
C PHE A 135 1.60 -5.77 21.53
N VAL A 136 0.79 -6.78 21.21
CA VAL A 136 -0.40 -7.14 22.02
C VAL A 136 0.00 -7.53 23.45
N PHE A 137 1.08 -8.28 23.62
CA PHE A 137 1.58 -8.64 24.94
C PHE A 137 2.02 -7.40 25.75
N ILE A 138 2.77 -6.48 25.13
CA ILE A 138 3.20 -5.22 25.75
C ILE A 138 1.99 -4.34 26.08
N SER A 139 0.97 -4.26 25.22
CA SER A 139 -0.22 -3.45 25.49
C SER A 139 -0.99 -3.89 26.74
N PHE A 140 -0.91 -5.17 27.13
CA PHE A 140 -1.51 -5.64 28.39
C PHE A 140 -0.62 -5.39 29.61
N LEU A 141 0.70 -5.43 29.46
CA LEU A 141 1.63 -5.30 30.59
C LEU A 141 1.99 -3.85 30.91
N ALA A 142 2.25 -3.05 29.88
CA ALA A 142 2.77 -1.71 30.03
C ALA A 142 2.45 -0.85 28.79
N VAL A 143 1.23 -0.32 28.77
CA VAL A 143 0.65 0.56 27.74
C VAL A 143 1.58 1.71 27.33
N GLU A 144 2.38 2.26 28.25
CA GLU A 144 3.26 3.40 27.93
C GLU A 144 4.40 3.05 26.96
N TYR A 145 4.80 1.77 26.87
CA TYR A 145 5.90 1.33 25.99
C TYR A 145 5.45 0.91 24.59
N THR A 146 4.13 0.83 24.33
CA THR A 146 3.59 0.46 23.01
C THR A 146 4.02 1.44 21.93
N ILE A 147 4.08 2.74 22.23
CA ILE A 147 4.52 3.79 21.31
C ILE A 147 5.95 3.52 20.84
N VAL A 148 6.85 3.20 21.78
CA VAL A 148 8.25 2.85 21.45
C VAL A 148 8.31 1.60 20.58
N MET A 149 7.49 0.59 20.90
CA MET A 149 7.39 -0.63 20.10
C MET A 149 6.87 -0.34 18.68
N SER A 150 5.87 0.54 18.52
CA SER A 150 5.37 0.99 17.21
C SER A 150 6.46 1.65 16.38
N PHE A 151 7.43 2.35 16.98
CA PHE A 151 8.56 2.89 16.22
C PHE A 151 9.50 1.80 15.68
N THR A 152 9.66 0.67 16.36
CA THR A 152 10.50 -0.44 15.87
C THR A 152 9.94 -1.13 14.64
N PHE A 153 8.64 -1.03 14.42
CA PHE A 153 7.94 -1.58 13.26
C PHE A 153 8.35 -0.90 11.95
N TRP A 154 8.55 0.42 11.96
CA TRP A 154 8.82 1.21 10.75
C TRP A 154 10.11 0.83 10.03
N PRO A 155 11.26 0.60 10.70
CA PRO A 155 12.47 0.10 10.05
C PRO A 155 12.26 -1.25 9.33
N VAL A 156 11.53 -2.19 9.95
CA VAL A 156 11.26 -3.50 9.36
C VAL A 156 10.32 -3.36 8.15
N PHE A 157 9.33 -2.49 8.25
CA PHE A 157 8.42 -2.19 7.14
C PHE A 157 9.12 -1.49 5.97
N SER A 158 10.03 -0.57 6.27
CA SER A 158 10.89 0.08 5.29
C SER A 158 11.78 -0.93 4.56
N LEU A 159 12.37 -1.86 5.31
CA LEU A 159 13.19 -2.93 4.74
C LEU A 159 12.39 -3.81 3.79
N PHE A 160 11.17 -4.22 4.19
CA PHE A 160 10.25 -4.94 3.31
C PHE A 160 10.00 -4.16 2.01
N PHE A 161 9.73 -2.86 2.10
CA PHE A 161 9.49 -2.03 0.92
C PHE A 161 10.69 -1.93 -0.02
N ILE A 162 11.92 -1.86 0.51
CA ILE A 162 13.14 -1.88 -0.30
C ILE A 162 13.21 -3.18 -1.13
N PHE A 163 12.94 -4.33 -0.50
CA PHE A 163 12.89 -5.62 -1.23
C PHE A 163 11.74 -5.67 -2.23
N TYR A 164 10.58 -5.14 -1.86
CA TYR A 164 9.41 -5.06 -2.72
C TYR A 164 9.69 -4.26 -4.00
N ILE A 165 10.25 -3.06 -3.87
CA ILE A 165 10.62 -2.18 -4.99
C ILE A 165 11.72 -2.82 -5.82
N LYS A 166 12.78 -3.34 -5.19
CA LYS A 166 13.87 -4.00 -5.91
C LYS A 166 13.35 -5.15 -6.79
N LYS A 167 12.37 -5.90 -6.29
CA LYS A 167 11.74 -7.00 -7.02
C LYS A 167 10.83 -6.53 -8.13
N LEU A 168 10.00 -5.51 -7.88
CA LEU A 168 9.22 -4.85 -8.93
C LEU A 168 10.16 -4.36 -10.04
N ASN A 169 11.23 -3.66 -9.66
CA ASN A 169 12.23 -3.12 -10.57
C ASN A 169 12.88 -4.20 -11.45
N SER A 170 13.34 -5.30 -10.85
CA SER A 170 14.02 -6.36 -11.60
C SER A 170 13.12 -7.04 -12.64
N ASP A 171 11.84 -7.20 -12.32
CA ASP A 171 10.90 -7.92 -13.17
C ASP A 171 10.31 -6.98 -14.24
N PHE A 172 10.16 -5.69 -13.92
CA PHE A 172 9.63 -4.67 -14.81
C PHE A 172 10.67 -4.20 -15.85
N TYR A 173 11.90 -3.88 -15.41
CA TYR A 173 12.96 -3.40 -16.31
C TYR A 173 13.45 -4.43 -17.31
N LYS A 174 13.39 -5.72 -16.96
CA LYS A 174 13.76 -6.79 -17.90
C LYS A 174 12.76 -6.98 -19.03
N GLN A 175 11.52 -6.52 -18.87
CA GLN A 175 10.44 -6.84 -19.80
C GLN A 175 9.93 -5.66 -20.64
N LYS A 176 10.06 -4.41 -20.18
CA LYS A 176 9.74 -3.23 -21.00
C LYS A 176 10.65 -2.06 -20.64
N GLY A 177 11.29 -1.46 -21.64
CA GLY A 177 12.10 -0.24 -21.54
C GLY A 177 11.29 1.03 -21.24
N LEU A 178 10.41 0.98 -20.24
CA LEU A 178 9.58 2.10 -19.82
C LEU A 178 10.39 3.04 -18.91
N LYS A 179 10.90 4.13 -19.47
CA LYS A 179 11.55 5.23 -18.74
C LYS A 179 10.68 5.81 -17.60
N SER A 180 9.36 5.64 -17.66
CA SER A 180 8.42 6.20 -16.66
C SER A 180 8.52 5.55 -15.27
N PHE A 181 8.99 4.31 -15.16
CA PHE A 181 9.01 3.59 -13.87
C PHE A 181 9.98 4.23 -12.86
N ASN A 182 11.09 4.81 -13.31
CA ASN A 182 12.00 5.58 -12.45
C ASN A 182 11.31 6.79 -11.80
N SER A 183 10.44 7.48 -12.54
CA SER A 183 9.68 8.61 -11.99
C SER A 183 8.73 8.15 -10.89
N ASP A 184 8.10 6.99 -11.05
CA ASP A 184 7.19 6.44 -10.05
C ASP A 184 7.92 5.95 -8.80
N ILE A 185 9.10 5.34 -8.93
CA ILE A 185 9.96 5.02 -7.78
C ILE A 185 10.37 6.30 -7.03
N LEU A 186 10.72 7.37 -7.74
CA LEU A 186 11.05 8.65 -7.10
C LEU A 186 9.85 9.23 -6.35
N LYS A 187 8.65 9.18 -6.91
CA LYS A 187 7.41 9.55 -6.21
C LYS A 187 7.22 8.71 -4.95
N PHE A 188 7.47 7.40 -5.01
CA PHE A 188 7.41 6.53 -3.84
C PHE A 188 8.41 6.95 -2.76
N ILE A 189 9.68 7.13 -3.11
CA ILE A 189 10.74 7.47 -2.14
C ILE A 189 10.45 8.83 -1.50
N LEU A 190 10.08 9.82 -2.32
CA LEU A 190 9.72 11.15 -1.83
C LEU A 190 8.47 11.10 -0.95
N GLY A 191 7.43 10.37 -1.38
CA GLY A 191 6.20 10.20 -0.61
C GLY A 191 6.45 9.50 0.72
N PHE A 192 7.23 8.43 0.73
CA PHE A 192 7.63 7.71 1.94
C PHE A 192 8.43 8.60 2.90
N PHE A 193 9.40 9.37 2.36
CA PHE A 193 10.17 10.32 3.16
C PHE A 193 9.28 11.39 3.79
N LEU A 194 8.35 11.97 3.01
CA LEU A 194 7.40 12.97 3.51
C LEU A 194 6.44 12.41 4.56
N LEU A 195 6.00 11.16 4.43
CA LEU A 195 5.19 10.47 5.44
C LEU A 195 5.95 10.32 6.77
N VAL A 196 7.19 9.83 6.71
CA VAL A 196 8.03 9.63 7.91
C VAL A 196 8.36 10.97 8.56
N LEU A 197 8.79 11.95 7.76
CA LEU A 197 9.09 13.30 8.22
C LEU A 197 7.84 13.93 8.86
N GLY A 198 6.71 13.90 8.15
CA GLY A 198 5.46 14.47 8.59
C GLY A 198 4.95 13.84 9.88
N PHE A 199 4.98 12.50 10.00
CA PHE A 199 4.65 11.80 11.25
C PHE A 199 5.62 12.14 12.40
N GLY A 200 6.91 12.33 12.11
CA GLY A 200 7.86 12.80 13.11
C GLY A 200 7.46 14.17 13.68
N LEU A 201 6.96 15.09 12.84
CA LEU A 201 6.53 16.43 13.23
C LEU A 201 5.20 16.43 14.02
N THR A 202 4.37 15.40 13.89
CA THR A 202 3.12 15.27 14.67
C THR A 202 3.34 14.65 16.05
N THR A 203 4.55 14.20 16.38
CA THR A 203 4.86 13.64 17.70
C THR A 203 4.75 14.67 18.82
N THR A 204 4.32 14.23 20.00
CA THR A 204 4.22 15.06 21.21
C THR A 204 5.53 15.79 21.52
N LEU A 205 6.69 15.16 21.25
CA LEU A 205 8.00 15.78 21.45
C LEU A 205 8.18 17.02 20.55
N MET A 206 7.88 16.92 19.27
CA MET A 206 8.01 18.05 18.35
C MET A 206 7.01 19.16 18.67
N ILE A 207 5.78 18.79 19.02
CA ILE A 207 4.75 19.76 19.41
C ILE A 207 5.14 20.50 20.70
N ASN A 208 5.72 19.81 21.68
CA ASN A 208 6.21 20.45 22.91
C ASN A 208 7.32 21.47 22.64
N LEU A 209 8.20 21.20 21.66
CA LEU A 209 9.33 22.07 21.32
C LEU A 209 8.95 23.26 20.43
N PHE A 210 8.08 23.06 19.45
CA PHE A 210 7.77 24.05 18.40
C PHE A 210 6.31 24.53 18.39
N GLY A 211 5.47 24.00 19.28
CA GLY A 211 4.04 24.31 19.37
C GLY A 211 3.19 23.64 18.28
N LEU A 212 1.89 23.90 18.27
CA LEU A 212 0.93 23.29 17.34
C LEU A 212 1.18 23.61 15.85
N GLY A 213 1.94 24.67 15.54
CA GLY A 213 2.28 25.01 14.16
C GLY A 213 3.14 23.95 13.46
N ILE A 214 3.99 23.22 14.21
CA ILE A 214 4.81 22.15 13.63
C ILE A 214 3.98 20.93 13.24
N ARG A 215 2.91 20.65 14.00
CA ARG A 215 1.95 19.58 13.70
C ARG A 215 1.27 19.85 12.37
N LEU A 216 0.80 21.08 12.18
CA LEU A 216 0.16 21.51 10.92
C LEU A 216 1.09 21.30 9.71
N LEU A 217 2.36 21.67 9.83
CA LEU A 217 3.36 21.42 8.78
C LEU A 217 3.57 19.92 8.56
N GLY A 218 3.61 19.13 9.64
CA GLY A 218 3.66 17.68 9.60
C GLY A 218 2.51 17.07 8.81
N ASP A 219 1.29 17.49 9.10
CA ASP A 219 0.09 17.00 8.42
C ASP A 219 0.07 17.37 6.93
N ILE A 220 0.51 18.58 6.57
CA ILE A 220 0.68 18.99 5.17
C ILE A 220 1.67 18.07 4.45
N PHE A 221 2.82 17.78 5.07
CA PHE A 221 3.78 16.83 4.51
C PHE A 221 3.20 15.43 4.39
N GLN A 222 2.41 14.98 5.36
CA GLN A 222 1.71 13.70 5.27
C GLN A 222 0.72 13.68 4.11
N ILE A 223 -0.11 14.71 3.92
CA ILE A 223 -1.06 14.78 2.79
C ILE A 223 -0.33 14.66 1.45
N ILE A 224 0.73 15.45 1.25
CA ILE A 224 1.55 15.37 0.03
C ILE A 224 2.17 13.97 -0.11
N GLY A 225 2.65 13.42 1.00
CA GLY A 225 3.21 12.07 1.09
C GLY A 225 2.20 11.01 0.65
N ILE A 226 0.97 11.04 1.17
CA ILE A 226 -0.13 10.12 0.85
C ILE A 226 -0.48 10.21 -0.63
N ILE A 227 -0.56 11.42 -1.20
CA ILE A 227 -0.86 11.61 -2.62
C ILE A 227 0.23 10.97 -3.50
N LEU A 228 1.51 11.28 -3.24
CA LEU A 228 2.63 10.72 -4.00
C LEU A 228 2.70 9.19 -3.86
N PHE A 229 2.49 8.69 -2.65
CA PHE A 229 2.46 7.27 -2.35
C PHE A 229 1.29 6.59 -3.08
N GLY A 230 0.09 7.16 -3.02
CA GLY A 230 -1.10 6.68 -3.73
C GLY A 230 -0.91 6.63 -5.25
N LEU A 231 -0.31 7.68 -5.84
CA LEU A 231 0.02 7.72 -7.27
C LEU A 231 0.95 6.57 -7.68
N PHE A 232 1.95 6.24 -6.87
CA PHE A 232 2.80 5.08 -7.12
C PHE A 232 2.01 3.77 -7.09
N PHE A 233 1.21 3.52 -6.05
CA PHE A 233 0.43 2.27 -5.97
C PHE A 233 -0.59 2.14 -7.11
N ILE A 234 -1.13 3.27 -7.58
CA ILE A 234 -2.04 3.31 -8.72
C ILE A 234 -1.33 2.98 -10.03
N SER A 235 -0.07 3.43 -10.19
CA SER A 235 0.71 3.24 -11.41
C SER A 235 1.39 1.87 -11.49
N VAL A 236 1.62 1.21 -10.35
CA VAL A 236 2.20 -0.13 -10.31
C VAL A 236 1.24 -1.11 -10.98
N PRO A 237 1.62 -1.69 -12.14
CA PRO A 237 0.80 -2.67 -12.80
C PRO A 237 0.76 -3.96 -11.99
N SER A 238 -0.31 -4.70 -12.22
CA SER A 238 -0.57 -5.91 -11.48
C SER A 238 0.50 -6.96 -11.85
N PHE A 239 1.07 -7.69 -10.89
CA PHE A 239 2.03 -8.75 -11.20
C PHE A 239 1.50 -9.79 -12.21
N SER A 240 0.18 -10.01 -12.27
CA SER A 240 -0.46 -10.83 -13.30
C SER A 240 -0.26 -10.29 -14.72
N GLU A 241 -0.21 -8.97 -14.89
CA GLU A 241 0.12 -8.33 -16.17
C GLU A 241 1.61 -8.42 -16.47
N ILE A 242 2.47 -8.43 -15.45
CA ILE A 242 3.93 -8.60 -15.62
C ILE A 242 4.24 -10.03 -16.07
N ASP A 243 3.64 -11.04 -15.42
CA ASP A 243 3.85 -12.46 -15.73
C ASP A 243 2.93 -12.98 -16.85
N TRP A 244 2.43 -12.12 -17.75
CA TRP A 244 1.47 -12.50 -18.80
C TRP A 244 1.96 -13.66 -19.68
N GLN A 245 3.27 -13.72 -19.94
CA GLN A 245 3.91 -14.78 -20.74
C GLN A 245 3.72 -16.17 -20.13
N LYS A 246 3.55 -16.27 -18.81
CA LYS A 246 3.29 -17.55 -18.13
C LYS A 246 1.83 -18.00 -18.21
N ARG A 247 0.93 -17.12 -18.67
CA ARG A 247 -0.52 -17.34 -18.77
C ARG A 247 -1.00 -17.53 -20.21
N ILE A 248 -0.24 -17.04 -21.19
CA ILE A 248 -0.54 -17.25 -22.60
C ILE A 248 0.27 -18.46 -23.06
N ASP A 249 -0.40 -19.51 -23.54
CA ASP A 249 0.30 -20.68 -24.07
C ASP A 249 0.96 -20.32 -25.42
N ASN A 250 0.18 -19.73 -26.32
CA ASN A 250 0.56 -19.48 -27.72
C ASN A 250 0.03 -18.10 -28.18
N VAL A 251 0.83 -17.37 -28.95
CA VAL A 251 0.35 -16.25 -29.77
C VAL A 251 0.51 -16.63 -31.23
N LEU A 252 -0.60 -16.59 -31.96
CA LEU A 252 -0.68 -16.85 -33.40
C LEU A 252 -1.22 -15.58 -34.08
N ILE A 253 -0.49 -15.07 -35.07
CA ILE A 253 -0.96 -13.97 -35.93
C ILE A 253 -1.24 -14.57 -37.29
N MET A 254 -2.48 -14.45 -37.75
CA MET A 254 -2.95 -14.99 -39.02
C MET A 254 -3.30 -13.86 -39.98
N HIS A 255 -2.98 -14.05 -41.25
CA HIS A 255 -3.48 -13.22 -42.34
C HIS A 255 -4.96 -13.52 -42.56
N LYS A 256 -5.73 -12.55 -43.08
CA LYS A 256 -7.15 -12.75 -43.44
C LYS A 256 -7.40 -13.94 -44.39
N SER A 257 -6.38 -14.35 -45.14
CA SER A 257 -6.44 -15.54 -46.01
C SER A 257 -6.24 -16.87 -45.27
N GLY A 258 -6.16 -16.87 -43.94
CA GLY A 258 -5.86 -18.04 -43.09
C GLY A 258 -4.38 -18.44 -43.04
N ARG A 259 -3.49 -17.65 -43.65
CA ARG A 259 -2.04 -17.92 -43.62
C ARG A 259 -1.44 -17.48 -42.29
N LEU A 260 -0.77 -18.38 -41.57
CA LEU A 260 -0.04 -18.05 -40.35
C LEU A 260 1.16 -17.14 -40.67
N ILE A 261 1.18 -15.93 -40.11
CA ILE A 261 2.25 -14.91 -40.30
C ILE A 261 3.30 -15.02 -39.19
N TYR A 262 2.85 -15.11 -37.95
CA TYR A 262 3.73 -15.11 -36.80
C TYR A 262 3.25 -16.06 -35.73
N LYS A 263 4.22 -16.65 -35.03
CA LYS A 263 3.97 -17.62 -33.99
C LYS A 263 4.99 -17.50 -32.88
N LYS A 264 4.49 -17.48 -31.65
CA LYS A 264 5.32 -17.58 -30.45
C LYS A 264 4.65 -18.47 -29.41
N PHE A 265 5.34 -19.54 -29.05
CA PHE A 265 4.97 -20.35 -27.90
C PHE A 265 5.70 -19.84 -26.66
N PHE A 266 4.98 -19.75 -25.55
CA PHE A 266 5.56 -19.31 -24.27
C PHE A 266 5.66 -20.46 -23.26
N ARG A 267 4.89 -21.55 -23.43
CA ARG A 267 5.06 -22.80 -22.70
C ARG A 267 5.53 -23.90 -23.64
N THR A 268 6.65 -24.51 -23.30
CA THR A 268 7.16 -25.71 -23.98
C THR A 268 6.53 -26.94 -23.37
N GLU A 269 5.64 -27.59 -24.10
CA GLU A 269 5.36 -29.02 -23.99
C GLU A 269 4.83 -29.54 -25.34
N ASN A 270 5.68 -30.29 -26.05
CA ASN A 270 5.42 -31.48 -26.88
C ASN A 270 4.17 -31.63 -27.77
N ILE A 271 3.41 -30.59 -28.08
CA ILE A 271 2.30 -30.71 -29.02
C ILE A 271 2.83 -30.43 -30.44
N ARG A 272 3.34 -31.48 -31.10
CA ARG A 272 3.45 -31.54 -32.58
C ARG A 272 2.03 -31.65 -33.21
N ALA A 273 1.08 -30.85 -32.77
CA ALA A 273 -0.17 -30.69 -33.53
C ALA A 273 0.17 -29.86 -34.77
N ASN A 274 -0.28 -30.31 -35.93
CA ASN A 274 0.04 -29.69 -37.21
C ASN A 274 -0.52 -28.26 -37.22
N GLU A 275 0.36 -27.27 -37.07
CA GLU A 275 0.01 -25.90 -36.66
C GLU A 275 -0.68 -25.11 -37.77
N SER A 276 -0.37 -25.47 -39.01
CA SER A 276 -1.09 -25.05 -40.22
C SER A 276 -2.54 -25.55 -40.21
N LEU A 277 -2.79 -26.70 -39.57
CA LEU A 277 -4.12 -27.29 -39.43
C LEU A 277 -4.93 -26.54 -38.37
N ILE A 278 -4.32 -26.10 -37.28
CA ILE A 278 -4.98 -25.23 -36.29
C ILE A 278 -5.36 -23.89 -36.92
N ALA A 279 -4.42 -23.24 -37.63
CA ALA A 279 -4.71 -22.00 -38.34
C ALA A 279 -5.80 -22.18 -39.40
N GLY A 280 -5.74 -23.27 -40.18
CA GLY A 280 -6.75 -23.62 -41.19
C GLY A 280 -8.13 -23.86 -40.59
N VAL A 281 -8.21 -24.61 -39.47
CA VAL A 281 -9.47 -24.88 -38.74
C VAL A 281 -10.06 -23.61 -38.14
N MET A 282 -9.24 -22.72 -37.58
CA MET A 282 -9.74 -21.46 -37.03
C MET A 282 -10.30 -20.56 -38.14
N THR A 283 -9.64 -20.50 -39.29
CA THR A 283 -10.11 -19.71 -40.45
C THR A 283 -11.38 -20.31 -41.06
N SER A 284 -11.49 -21.64 -41.15
CA SER A 284 -12.70 -22.28 -41.67
C SER A 284 -13.89 -22.12 -40.72
N LEU A 285 -13.67 -22.18 -39.41
CA LEU A 285 -14.69 -21.88 -38.40
C LEU A 285 -15.16 -20.42 -38.49
N GLU A 286 -14.24 -19.47 -38.68
CA GLU A 286 -14.57 -18.06 -38.87
C GLU A 286 -15.45 -17.86 -40.11
N MET A 287 -15.07 -18.42 -41.26
CA MET A 287 -15.86 -18.35 -42.50
C MET A 287 -17.24 -19.03 -42.36
N MET A 288 -17.33 -20.13 -41.62
CA MET A 288 -18.61 -20.80 -41.34
C MET A 288 -19.50 -19.94 -40.43
N LEU A 289 -18.95 -19.37 -39.36
CA LEU A 289 -19.68 -18.48 -38.46
C LEU A 289 -20.19 -17.25 -39.20
N GLU A 290 -19.34 -16.62 -40.01
CA GLU A 290 -19.69 -15.43 -40.80
C GLU A 290 -20.85 -15.71 -41.75
N ARG A 291 -20.85 -16.87 -42.43
CA ARG A 291 -21.98 -17.32 -43.27
C ARG A 291 -23.26 -17.51 -42.47
N VAL A 292 -23.19 -18.23 -41.34
CA VAL A 292 -24.38 -18.51 -40.52
C VAL A 292 -24.97 -17.22 -39.94
N THR A 293 -24.14 -16.25 -39.56
CA THR A 293 -24.61 -14.94 -39.05
C THR A 293 -25.12 -14.00 -40.13
N HIS A 294 -24.75 -14.20 -41.41
CA HIS A 294 -25.27 -13.41 -42.53
C HIS A 294 -26.51 -14.01 -43.20
N GLU A 295 -26.80 -15.29 -42.95
CA GLU A 295 -28.02 -15.97 -43.43
C GLU A 295 -29.23 -15.82 -42.48
N THR A 296 -29.07 -15.15 -41.33
CA THR A 296 -30.14 -14.69 -40.43
C THR A 296 -30.40 -13.21 -40.57
#